data_AF-A0A0C3IR03-F1
#
_entry.id   AF-A0A0C3IR03-F1
#
_cell.length_a   1.000
_cell.length_b   1.000
_cell.length_c   1.000
_cell.angle_alpha   90.00
_cell.angle_beta   90.00
_cell.angle_gamma   90.00
#
_symmetry.space_group_name_H-M   'P 1'
#
loop_
_entity.id
_entity.type
_entity.pdbx_description
1 polymer ?
#
loop_
_entity_poly.entity_id
_entity_poly.type
_entity_poly.pdbx_seq_one_letter_code
_entity_poly.pdbx_strand_id
1 'polypeptide(L)'
;MASNGSDQMPSPEQPPADFKTEFHPCSNTPLLSQLQEEFGQHATAMMAPDPHPWCPFIKEGDYLFAEIALQAGLNMLQINGLLSLISHIIQGKANVTLQNDVDLQCAWDRAAMQVTLVHSFSSYTMNFHPFIHKLLL
;
A
#
# COMPACT_ATOMS: atom_id res chain seq x y z
N MET A 1 -24.16 -61.20 -33.84
CA MET A 1 -24.15 -59.78 -33.48
C MET A 1 -22.94 -59.57 -32.58
N ALA A 2 -21.92 -58.89 -33.10
CA ALA A 2 -20.77 -58.46 -32.31
C ALA A 2 -21.05 -57.04 -31.79
N SER A 3 -20.76 -56.77 -30.52
CA SER A 3 -20.38 -55.43 -30.09
C SER A 3 -19.71 -55.46 -28.71
N ASN A 4 -18.52 -54.85 -28.68
CA ASN A 4 -17.61 -54.67 -27.57
C ASN A 4 -18.20 -53.83 -26.43
N GLY A 5 -17.73 -54.09 -25.20
CA GLY A 5 -17.98 -53.26 -24.02
C GLY A 5 -16.77 -53.26 -23.08
N SER A 6 -15.72 -52.57 -23.53
CA SER A 6 -14.59 -51.96 -22.81
C SER A 6 -14.23 -52.47 -21.41
N ASP A 7 -13.16 -53.27 -21.34
CA ASP A 7 -12.27 -53.35 -20.18
C ASP A 7 -11.61 -51.98 -19.98
N GLN A 8 -12.04 -51.24 -18.96
CA GLN A 8 -11.37 -50.02 -18.55
C GLN A 8 -10.13 -50.41 -17.73
N MET A 9 -9.00 -50.45 -18.41
CA MET A 9 -7.67 -50.57 -17.81
C MET A 9 -7.43 -49.37 -16.87
N PRO A 10 -6.98 -49.58 -15.62
CA PRO A 10 -6.62 -48.45 -14.76
C PRO A 10 -5.46 -47.70 -15.40
N SER A 11 -5.64 -46.38 -15.53
CA SER A 11 -4.58 -45.45 -15.92
C SER A 11 -3.35 -45.73 -15.06
N PRO A 12 -2.13 -45.82 -15.63
CA PRO A 12 -0.93 -45.96 -14.81
C PRO A 12 -0.87 -44.75 -13.88
N GLU A 13 -0.86 -45.03 -12.57
CA GLU A 13 -0.52 -44.04 -11.55
C GLU A 13 0.74 -43.32 -12.04
N GLN A 14 0.63 -42.02 -12.29
CA GLN A 14 1.82 -41.21 -12.56
C GLN A 14 2.74 -41.40 -11.35
N PRO A 15 4.00 -41.79 -11.53
CA PRO A 15 4.94 -41.87 -10.42
C PRO A 15 4.94 -40.51 -9.70
N PRO A 16 4.96 -40.49 -8.35
CA PRO A 16 5.05 -39.24 -7.61
C PRO A 16 6.23 -38.43 -8.17
N ALA A 17 6.03 -37.14 -8.39
CA ALA A 17 7.10 -36.30 -8.91
C ALA A 17 8.24 -36.27 -7.88
N ASP A 18 9.29 -37.05 -8.15
CA ASP A 18 10.51 -37.02 -7.36
C ASP A 18 11.19 -35.68 -7.59
N PHE A 19 11.45 -34.95 -6.51
CA PHE A 19 12.24 -33.74 -6.59
C PHE A 19 13.69 -34.05 -6.22
N LYS A 20 14.59 -33.34 -6.87
CA LYS A 20 16.03 -33.46 -6.67
C LYS A 20 16.55 -32.17 -6.06
N THR A 21 17.09 -32.24 -4.85
CA THR A 21 17.75 -31.12 -4.19
C THR A 21 19.25 -31.25 -4.39
N GLU A 22 19.83 -30.35 -5.18
CA GLU A 22 21.27 -30.23 -5.39
C GLU A 22 21.86 -29.16 -4.47
N PHE A 23 22.91 -29.51 -3.72
CA PHE A 23 23.58 -28.59 -2.81
C PHE A 23 24.83 -27.98 -3.44
N HIS A 24 25.31 -26.87 -2.86
CA HIS A 24 26.52 -26.20 -3.32
C HIS A 24 27.75 -27.14 -3.20
N PRO A 25 28.67 -27.20 -4.18
CA PRO A 25 29.78 -28.18 -4.18
C PRO A 25 30.67 -28.15 -2.94
N CYS A 26 30.78 -26.99 -2.28
CA CYS A 26 31.59 -26.83 -1.06
C CYS A 26 30.89 -27.27 0.24
N SER A 27 29.62 -27.68 0.20
CA SER A 27 28.88 -28.05 1.42
C SER A 27 29.10 -29.51 1.85
N ASN A 28 29.82 -30.32 1.05
CA ASN A 28 29.99 -31.77 1.24
C ASN A 28 28.66 -32.51 1.52
N THR A 29 27.54 -31.95 1.07
CA THR A 29 26.21 -32.51 1.32
C THR A 29 25.86 -33.43 0.16
N PRO A 30 25.51 -34.70 0.43
CA PRO A 30 25.14 -35.62 -0.63
C PRO A 30 23.84 -35.17 -1.29
N LEU A 31 23.67 -35.58 -2.54
CA LEU A 31 22.46 -35.36 -3.30
C LEU A 31 21.26 -35.96 -2.56
N LEU A 32 20.19 -35.17 -2.44
CA LEU A 32 18.97 -35.57 -1.74
C LEU A 32 17.81 -35.69 -2.74
N SER A 33 17.27 -36.90 -2.87
CA SER A 33 16.02 -37.16 -3.60
C SER A 33 14.90 -37.30 -2.58
N GLN A 34 13.82 -36.55 -2.74
CA GLN A 34 12.66 -36.70 -1.86
C GLN A 34 11.35 -36.57 -2.65
N LEU A 35 10.26 -37.02 -2.05
CA LEU A 35 8.95 -37.15 -2.69
C LEU A 35 8.16 -35.86 -2.57
N GLN A 36 7.44 -35.42 -3.61
CA GLN A 36 6.61 -34.20 -3.56
C GLN A 36 5.67 -34.14 -2.33
N GLU A 37 5.21 -35.28 -1.81
CA GLU A 37 4.39 -35.36 -0.60
C GLU A 37 5.10 -34.79 0.65
N GLU A 38 6.43 -34.88 0.73
CA GLU A 38 7.24 -34.24 1.79
C GLU A 38 7.23 -32.71 1.72
N PHE A 39 6.89 -32.14 0.57
CA PHE A 39 6.71 -30.71 0.37
C PHE A 39 5.24 -30.28 0.30
N GLY A 40 4.33 -31.22 0.54
CA GLY A 40 2.92 -30.88 0.75
C GLY A 40 2.79 -29.89 1.90
N GLN A 41 1.79 -29.01 1.82
CA GLN A 41 1.40 -28.22 2.98
C GLN A 41 0.92 -29.21 4.05
N HIS A 42 1.82 -29.60 4.97
CA HIS A 42 1.39 -30.19 6.22
C HIS A 42 0.33 -29.24 6.79
N ALA A 43 -0.84 -29.79 7.15
CA ALA A 43 -1.86 -29.02 7.82
C ALA A 43 -1.18 -28.31 8.99
N THR A 44 -0.94 -27.00 8.82
CA THR A 44 -0.23 -26.21 9.80
C THR A 44 -1.02 -26.37 11.07
N ALA A 45 -0.46 -27.06 12.06
CA ALA A 45 -1.09 -27.16 13.37
C ALA A 45 -1.47 -25.74 13.76
N MET A 46 -2.76 -25.51 14.05
CA MET A 46 -3.28 -24.19 14.33
C MET A 46 -2.52 -23.66 15.55
N MET A 47 -1.45 -22.90 15.29
CA MET A 47 -0.62 -22.31 16.32
C MET A 47 -1.52 -21.33 17.07
N ALA A 48 -1.38 -21.30 18.39
CA ALA A 48 -2.02 -20.25 19.17
C ALA A 48 -1.57 -18.88 18.62
N PRO A 49 -2.48 -17.89 18.51
CA PRO A 49 -2.10 -16.55 18.10
C PRO A 49 -0.96 -16.01 18.96
N ASP A 50 0.01 -15.35 18.34
CA ASP A 50 1.09 -14.68 19.07
C ASP A 50 0.48 -13.63 20.01
N PRO A 51 0.73 -13.70 21.33
CA PRO A 51 0.23 -12.70 22.27
C PRO A 51 0.84 -11.31 22.06
N HIS A 52 1.97 -11.18 21.33
CA HIS A 52 2.68 -9.92 21.13
C HIS A 52 3.17 -9.74 19.67
N PRO A 53 2.24 -9.63 18.70
CA PRO A 53 2.58 -9.53 17.28
C PRO A 53 3.41 -8.28 16.93
N TRP A 54 3.45 -7.28 17.82
CA TRP A 54 4.22 -6.06 17.66
C TRP A 54 5.70 -6.18 18.08
N CYS A 55 6.19 -7.34 18.52
CA CYS A 55 7.63 -7.51 18.75
C CYS A 55 8.41 -7.30 17.43
N PRO A 56 9.56 -6.58 17.44
CA PRO A 56 10.41 -6.22 18.59
C PRO A 56 10.11 -4.85 19.23
N PHE A 57 9.01 -4.18 18.88
CA PHE A 57 8.67 -2.89 19.48
C PHE A 57 8.26 -3.04 20.95
N ILE A 58 8.64 -2.06 21.78
CA ILE A 58 8.37 -2.08 23.22
C ILE A 58 6.86 -1.92 23.48
N LYS A 59 6.18 -1.11 22.66
CA LYS A 59 4.75 -0.83 22.76
C LYS A 59 4.09 -1.05 21.40
N GLU A 60 2.86 -1.55 21.43
CA GLU A 60 2.00 -1.67 20.25
C GLU A 60 1.81 -0.33 19.53
N GLY A 61 1.72 0.78 20.27
CA GLY A 61 1.62 2.13 19.69
C GLY A 61 2.84 2.52 18.85
N ASP A 62 4.05 2.10 19.24
CA ASP A 62 5.27 2.36 18.46
C ASP A 62 5.26 1.56 17.15
N TYR A 63 4.78 0.31 17.21
CA TYR A 63 4.59 -0.54 16.04
C TYR A 63 3.58 0.07 15.07
N LEU A 64 2.39 0.46 15.55
CA LEU A 64 1.34 1.06 14.71
C LEU A 64 1.80 2.37 14.08
N PHE A 65 2.51 3.21 14.83
CA PHE A 65 3.09 4.43 14.28
C PHE A 65 4.14 4.13 13.20
N ALA A 66 5.02 3.17 13.44
CA ALA A 66 6.03 2.75 12.46
C ALA A 66 5.41 2.16 11.19
N GLU A 67 4.35 1.37 11.33
CA GLU A 67 3.59 0.80 10.20
C GLU A 67 2.98 1.90 9.34
N ILE A 68 2.30 2.89 9.95
CA ILE A 68 1.73 4.04 9.24
C ILE A 68 2.85 4.85 8.55
N ALA A 69 3.96 5.11 9.25
CA ALA A 69 5.07 5.86 8.69
C ALA A 69 5.69 5.16 7.46
N LEU A 70 5.83 3.84 7.52
CA LEU A 70 6.32 3.03 6.41
C LEU A 70 5.33 3.04 5.24
N GLN A 71 4.04 2.79 5.50
CA GLN A 71 2.99 2.78 4.48
C GLN A 71 2.85 4.13 3.77
N ALA A 72 2.96 5.23 4.51
CA ALA A 72 2.89 6.59 3.98
C ALA A 72 4.23 7.09 3.39
N GLY A 73 5.31 6.31 3.47
CA GLY A 73 6.63 6.69 2.96
C GLY A 73 7.21 7.94 3.62
N LEU A 74 6.98 8.12 4.93
CA LEU A 74 7.40 9.31 5.64
C LEU A 74 8.93 9.39 5.76
N ASN A 75 9.48 10.58 5.54
CA ASN A 75 10.90 10.83 5.79
C ASN A 75 11.16 11.24 7.26
N MET A 76 12.44 11.32 7.62
CA MET A 76 12.89 11.68 8.97
C MET A 76 12.27 12.99 9.49
N LEU A 77 12.16 14.02 8.65
CA LEU A 77 11.59 15.32 9.07
C LEU A 77 10.10 15.20 9.36
N GLN A 78 9.36 14.46 8.54
CA GLN A 78 7.93 14.23 8.73
C GLN A 78 7.66 13.38 9.98
N ILE A 79 8.45 12.32 10.20
CA ILE A 79 8.38 11.48 11.40
C ILE A 79 8.57 12.32 12.67
N ASN A 80 9.65 13.10 12.73
CA ASN A 80 9.94 13.96 13.88
C ASN A 80 8.85 15.03 14.07
N GLY A 81 8.33 15.60 12.98
CA GLY A 81 7.22 16.55 13.02
C GLY A 81 5.94 15.96 13.62
N LEU A 82 5.56 14.74 13.22
CA LEU A 82 4.39 14.04 13.75
C LEU A 82 4.57 13.67 15.23
N LEU A 83 5.73 13.14 15.62
CA LEU A 83 6.02 12.84 17.03
C LEU A 83 5.96 14.10 17.91
N SER A 84 6.47 15.23 17.41
CA SER A 84 6.37 16.51 18.10
C SER A 84 4.92 16.99 18.22
N LEU A 85 4.11 16.84 17.17
CA LEU A 85 2.70 17.20 17.19
C LEU A 85 1.93 16.36 18.22
N ILE A 86 2.14 15.03 18.24
CA ILE A 86 1.54 14.12 19.23
C ILE A 86 1.94 14.55 20.65
N SER A 87 3.22 14.86 20.87
CA SER A 87 3.70 15.37 22.16
C SER A 87 3.01 16.67 22.58
N HIS A 88 2.82 17.61 21.64
CA HIS A 88 2.09 18.85 21.91
C HIS A 88 0.60 18.61 22.23
N ILE A 89 -0.06 17.67 21.56
CA ILE A 89 -1.45 17.30 21.84
C ILE A 89 -1.56 16.72 23.26
N ILE A 90 -0.68 15.77 23.63
CA ILE A 90 -0.66 15.17 24.97
C ILE A 90 -0.41 16.24 26.05
N GLN A 91 0.40 17.24 25.76
CA GLN A 91 0.67 18.37 26.65
C GLN A 91 -0.45 19.43 26.67
N GLY A 92 -1.51 19.28 25.87
CA GLY A 92 -2.60 20.26 25.75
C GLY A 92 -2.22 21.56 25.02
N LYS A 93 -1.08 21.57 24.31
CA LYS A 93 -0.56 22.74 23.57
C LYS A 93 -1.07 22.84 22.13
N ALA A 94 -1.62 21.75 21.59
CA ALA A 94 -2.19 21.69 20.25
C ALA A 94 -3.47 20.87 20.27
N ASN A 95 -4.37 21.16 19.31
CA ASN A 95 -5.56 20.37 19.06
C ASN A 95 -5.73 20.18 17.55
N VAL A 96 -5.80 18.93 17.10
CA VAL A 96 -6.07 18.58 15.71
C VAL A 96 -7.55 18.24 15.61
N THR A 97 -8.30 19.03 14.83
CA THR A 97 -9.77 18.88 14.72
C THR A 97 -10.21 18.04 13.53
N LEU A 98 -9.28 17.59 12.69
CA LEU A 98 -9.56 16.77 11.51
C LEU A 98 -9.86 15.33 11.95
N GLN A 99 -10.98 14.74 11.50
CA GLN A 99 -11.38 13.39 11.89
C GLN A 99 -11.15 12.34 10.79
N ASN A 100 -11.11 12.77 9.52
CA ASN A 100 -10.99 11.88 8.37
C ASN A 100 -10.37 12.62 7.16
N ASP A 101 -10.26 11.92 6.03
CA ASP A 101 -9.72 12.45 4.78
C ASP A 101 -10.61 13.54 4.16
N VAL A 102 -11.93 13.44 4.31
CA VAL A 102 -12.88 14.46 3.81
C VAL A 102 -12.67 15.79 4.52
N ASP A 103 -12.47 15.78 5.85
CA ASP A 103 -12.16 16.98 6.62
C ASP A 103 -10.85 17.63 6.16
N LEU A 104 -9.83 16.81 5.88
CA LEU A 104 -8.53 17.26 5.40
C LEU A 104 -8.63 17.88 4.00
N GLN A 105 -9.34 17.23 3.07
CA GLN A 105 -9.60 17.76 1.73
C GLN A 105 -10.35 19.10 1.81
N CYS A 106 -11.43 19.16 2.59
CA CYS A 106 -12.17 20.40 2.79
C CYS A 106 -11.30 21.51 3.41
N ALA A 107 -10.38 21.16 4.30
CA ALA A 107 -9.44 22.12 4.86
C ALA A 107 -8.46 22.66 3.80
N TRP A 108 -7.98 21.80 2.90
CA TRP A 108 -7.16 22.22 1.77
C TRP A 108 -7.93 23.08 0.78
N ASP A 109 -9.17 22.75 0.44
CA ASP A 109 -10.00 23.56 -0.45
C ASP A 109 -10.21 24.97 0.10
N ARG A 110 -10.53 25.07 1.40
CA ARG A 110 -10.63 26.36 2.09
C ARG A 110 -9.31 27.13 2.05
N ALA A 111 -8.18 26.46 2.27
CA ALA A 111 -6.87 27.10 2.21
C ALA A 111 -6.54 27.58 0.79
N ALA A 112 -6.83 26.76 -0.23
CA ALA A 112 -6.63 27.11 -1.63
C ALA A 112 -7.45 28.35 -2.02
N MET A 113 -8.72 28.43 -1.61
CA MET A 113 -9.59 29.60 -1.85
C MET A 113 -9.00 30.90 -1.28
N GLN A 114 -8.30 30.84 -0.14
CA GLN A 114 -7.67 32.01 0.47
C GLN A 114 -6.40 32.46 -0.29
N VAL A 115 -5.69 31.51 -0.92
CA VAL A 115 -4.45 31.79 -1.66
C VAL A 115 -4.75 32.26 -3.09
N THR A 116 -5.82 31.75 -3.70
CA THR A 116 -6.34 32.30 -4.96
C THR A 116 -7.08 33.60 -4.68
N LEU A 117 -6.34 34.71 -4.59
CA LEU A 117 -6.90 36.04 -4.77
C LEU A 117 -7.61 36.06 -6.13
N VAL A 118 -8.93 35.83 -6.14
CA VAL A 118 -9.76 36.04 -7.31
C VAL A 118 -9.68 37.53 -7.63
N HIS A 119 -8.74 37.90 -8.51
CA HIS A 119 -8.90 39.10 -9.31
C HIS A 119 -10.26 38.94 -9.96
N SER A 120 -11.26 39.65 -9.44
CA SER A 120 -12.48 39.87 -10.18
C SER A 120 -12.03 40.53 -11.47
N PHE A 121 -12.09 39.79 -12.57
CA PHE A 121 -12.18 40.41 -13.87
C PHE A 121 -13.52 41.13 -13.86
N SER A 122 -13.50 42.37 -13.33
CA SER A 122 -14.52 43.36 -13.60
C SER A 122 -14.59 43.43 -15.12
N SER A 123 -15.65 42.86 -15.68
CA SER A 123 -15.93 42.89 -17.11
C SER A 123 -16.19 44.35 -17.47
N TYR A 124 -15.12 45.12 -17.67
CA TYR A 124 -15.22 46.40 -18.34
C TYR A 124 -15.70 46.09 -19.76
N THR A 125 -16.96 46.40 -19.98
CA THR A 125 -17.56 46.52 -21.30
C THR A 125 -16.77 47.59 -22.04
N MET A 126 -15.74 47.16 -22.78
CA MET A 126 -15.12 47.98 -23.80
C MET A 126 -16.19 48.22 -24.86
N ASN A 127 -16.93 49.31 -24.71
CA ASN A 127 -17.77 49.87 -25.75
C ASN A 127 -16.85 50.13 -26.96
N PHE A 128 -16.91 49.25 -27.97
CA PHE A 128 -16.36 49.55 -29.28
C PHE A 128 -17.23 50.64 -29.90
N HIS A 129 -16.89 51.89 -29.62
CA HIS A 129 -17.40 53.02 -30.38
C HIS A 129 -16.63 53.10 -31.70
N PRO A 130 -17.29 53.08 -32.87
CA PRO A 130 -16.61 53.10 -34.16
C PRO A 130 -16.22 54.55 -34.47
N PHE A 131 -14.95 54.91 -34.28
CA PHE A 131 -14.41 56.12 -34.91
C PHE A 131 -13.82 55.76 -36.26
N ILE A 132 -14.72 55.70 -37.25
CA ILE A 132 -14.32 56.05 -38.61
C ILE A 132 -13.92 57.53 -38.56
N HIS A 133 -12.64 57.82 -38.79
CA HIS A 133 -12.26 59.01 -39.51
C HIS A 133 -11.03 58.73 -40.38
N LYS A 134 -11.26 58.78 -41.70
CA LYS A 134 -10.27 59.08 -42.73
C LYS A 134 -9.36 60.24 -42.27
N LEU A 135 -8.06 60.20 -42.57
CA LEU A 135 -7.45 60.89 -43.73
C LEU A 135 -5.88 60.93 -43.65
N LEU A 136 -5.23 60.65 -44.80
CA LEU A 136 -3.84 60.93 -45.24
C LEU A 136 -2.68 60.23 -44.46
N LEU A 137 -1.77 59.47 -45.07
CA LEU A 137 -1.13 59.48 -46.41
C LEU A 137 -1.01 58.06 -46.99
#